data_AF-A0A534VNX6-F1
#
_entry.id   AF-A0A534VNX6-F1
#
_cell.length_a   1.000
_cell.length_b   1.000
_cell.length_c   1.000
_cell.angle_alpha   90.00
_cell.angle_beta   90.00
_cell.angle_gamma   90.00
#
_symmetry.space_group_name_H-M   'P 1'
#
loop_
_entity.id
_entity.type
_entity.pdbx_description
1 polymer ?
#
loop_
_entity_poly.entity_id
_entity_poly.type
_entity_poly.pdbx_seq_one_letter_code
_entity_poly.pdbx_strand_id
1 'polypeptide(L)'
;MFELDQFIADCRAALTSDAPHKAVREVVARAVSEPAAVLRALGEPRRAELRKLYCSGELTVLNVVWAPGMTLLPHDHRMWA
;
A
#
# COMPACT_ATOMS: atom_id res chain seq x y z
N MET A 1 14.59 0.08 5.40
CA MET A 1 13.74 -0.04 6.60
C MET A 1 12.43 0.69 6.35
N PHE A 2 11.33 -0.05 6.35
CA PHE A 2 9.98 0.48 6.14
C PHE A 2 9.43 1.05 7.45
N GLU A 3 8.95 2.29 7.41
CA GLU A 3 8.23 2.96 8.50
C GLU A 3 6.92 3.51 7.95
N LEU A 4 5.79 3.21 8.61
CA LEU A 4 4.47 3.45 8.03
C LEU A 4 4.19 4.93 7.78
N ASP A 5 4.48 5.79 8.75
CA ASP A 5 4.22 7.22 8.63
C ASP A 5 5.09 7.87 7.54
N GLN A 6 6.35 7.44 7.43
CA GLN A 6 7.24 7.91 6.36
C GLN A 6 6.78 7.40 4.99
N PHE A 7 6.34 6.15 4.89
CA PHE A 7 5.79 5.61 3.65
C PHE A 7 4.55 6.39 3.19
N ILE A 8 3.64 6.72 4.11
CA ILE A 8 2.48 7.56 3.80
C ILE A 8 2.92 8.95 3.35
N ALA A 9 3.89 9.57 4.03
CA ALA A 9 4.42 10.88 3.66
C ALA A 9 5.05 10.85 2.25
N ASP A 10 5.85 9.82 1.94
CA ASP A 10 6.49 9.64 0.65
C ASP A 10 5.46 9.45 -0.48
N CYS A 11 4.42 8.65 -0.24
CA CYS A 11 3.32 8.50 -1.19
C CYS A 11 2.61 9.83 -1.45
N ARG A 12 2.34 10.62 -0.40
CA ARG A 12 1.71 11.94 -0.54
C ARG A 12 2.59 12.93 -1.28
N ALA A 13 3.91 12.94 -1.03
CA ALA A 13 4.85 13.77 -1.77
C ALA A 13 4.94 13.33 -3.24
N ALA A 14 4.89 12.03 -3.53
CA ALA A 14 4.89 11.51 -4.90
C ALA A 14 3.65 11.95 -5.71
N LEU A 15 2.50 12.14 -5.06
CA LEU A 15 1.28 12.64 -5.70
C LEU A 15 1.42 14.06 -6.24
N THR A 16 2.36 14.87 -5.73
CA THR A 16 2.57 16.25 -6.21
C THR A 16 3.61 16.33 -7.32
N SER A 17 4.09 15.20 -7.86
CA SER A 17 5.05 15.17 -8.97
C SER A 17 4.37 15.25 -10.34
N ASP A 18 5.14 15.57 -11.38
CA ASP A 18 4.64 15.65 -12.77
C ASP A 18 4.08 14.32 -13.29
N ALA A 19 4.51 13.19 -12.72
CA ALA A 19 4.09 11.83 -13.10
C ALA A 19 3.69 11.03 -11.85
N PRO A 20 2.57 11.37 -11.20
CA PRO A 20 2.26 10.91 -9.84
C PRO A 20 2.14 9.39 -9.73
N HIS A 21 1.55 8.72 -10.72
CA HIS A 21 1.41 7.25 -10.69
C HIS A 21 2.76 6.55 -10.78
N LYS A 22 3.67 7.07 -11.62
CA LYS A 22 5.02 6.53 -11.75
C LYS A 22 5.81 6.76 -10.46
N ALA A 23 5.70 7.95 -9.88
CA ALA A 23 6.37 8.28 -8.63
C ALA A 23 5.89 7.41 -7.46
N VAL A 24 4.57 7.24 -7.31
CA VAL A 24 3.98 6.37 -6.28
C VAL A 24 4.40 4.92 -6.48
N ARG A 25 4.42 4.41 -7.72
CA ARG A 25 4.95 3.08 -8.03
C ARG A 25 6.38 2.89 -7.52
N GLU A 26 7.26 3.86 -7.71
CA GLU A 26 8.66 3.77 -7.23
C GLU A 26 8.76 3.79 -5.70
N VAL A 27 7.90 4.56 -5.01
CA VAL A 27 7.82 4.54 -3.54
C VAL A 27 7.39 3.15 -3.05
N VAL A 28 6.32 2.59 -3.63
CA VAL A 28 5.82 1.26 -3.28
C VAL A 28 6.86 0.17 -3.59
N ALA A 29 7.51 0.22 -4.75
CA ALA A 29 8.54 -0.74 -5.14
C ALA A 29 9.70 -0.77 -4.14
N ARG A 30 10.18 0.41 -3.67
CA ARG A 30 11.20 0.48 -2.62
C ARG A 30 10.70 -0.10 -1.31
N ALA A 31 9.47 0.25 -0.90
CA ALA A 31 8.88 -0.22 0.36
C ALA A 31 8.79 -1.75 0.43
N VAL A 32 8.34 -2.41 -0.65
CA VAL A 32 8.14 -3.86 -0.69
C VAL A 32 9.39 -4.65 -1.09
N SER A 33 10.50 -3.99 -1.43
CA SER A 33 11.77 -4.65 -1.78
C SER A 33 12.42 -5.36 -0.59
N GLU A 34 12.05 -4.99 0.65
CA GLU A 34 12.44 -5.67 1.89
C GLU A 34 11.17 -6.18 2.62
N PRO A 35 10.57 -7.31 2.21
CA PRO A 35 9.30 -7.80 2.77
C PRO A 35 9.34 -8.00 4.29
N ALA A 36 10.48 -8.44 4.82
CA ALA A 36 10.67 -8.62 6.25
C ALA A 36 10.53 -7.31 7.05
N ALA A 37 10.89 -6.16 6.46
CA ALA A 37 10.69 -4.86 7.12
C ALA A 37 9.20 -4.49 7.17
N VAL A 38 8.45 -4.77 6.11
CA VAL A 38 7.00 -4.55 6.08
C VAL A 38 6.31 -5.41 7.13
N LEU A 39 6.68 -6.68 7.24
CA LEU A 39 6.15 -7.59 8.28
C LEU A 39 6.51 -7.14 9.69
N ARG A 40 7.75 -6.67 9.92
CA ARG A 40 8.15 -6.12 11.23
C ARG A 40 7.31 -4.92 11.63
N ALA A 41 6.99 -4.03 10.68
CA ALA A 41 6.24 -2.81 10.94
C ALA A 41 4.72 -3.04 11.06
N LEU A 42 4.14 -3.89 10.21
CA LEU A 42 2.70 -4.10 10.13
C LEU A 42 2.21 -5.30 10.97
N GLY A 43 3.13 -6.18 11.38
CA GLY A 43 2.87 -7.43 12.08
C GLY A 43 2.61 -8.61 11.12
N GLU A 44 2.84 -9.82 11.63
CA GLU A 44 2.55 -11.06 10.90
C GLU A 44 1.04 -11.19 10.61
N PRO A 45 0.63 -11.61 9.39
CA PRO A 45 -0.77 -11.78 9.06
C PRO A 45 -1.40 -12.92 9.87
N ARG A 46 -2.50 -12.63 10.58
CA ARG A 46 -3.20 -13.63 11.43
C ARG A 46 -4.56 -14.08 10.88
N ARG A 47 -5.16 -13.28 9.99
CA ARG A 47 -6.48 -13.53 9.39
C ARG A 47 -6.60 -12.74 8.08
N ALA A 48 -7.54 -13.13 7.22
CA ALA A 48 -7.91 -12.29 6.08
C ALA A 48 -8.40 -10.91 6.55
N GLU A 49 -7.91 -9.85 5.92
CA GLU A 49 -8.24 -8.48 6.31
C GLU A 49 -7.97 -7.48 5.18
N LEU A 50 -8.85 -6.50 5.05
CA LEU A 50 -8.63 -5.27 4.28
C LEU A 50 -8.48 -4.12 5.27
N ARG A 51 -7.24 -3.84 5.69
CA ARG A 51 -6.96 -2.83 6.70
C ARG A 51 -6.56 -1.51 6.04
N LYS A 52 -7.33 -0.45 6.28
CA LYS A 52 -6.91 0.91 5.95
C LYS A 52 -5.76 1.33 6.86
N LEU A 53 -4.58 1.53 6.28
CA LEU A 53 -3.44 2.12 6.97
C LEU A 53 -3.51 3.65 6.95
N TYR A 54 -4.01 4.21 5.85
CA TYR A 54 -4.26 5.63 5.66
C TYR A 54 -5.41 5.86 4.69
N CYS A 55 -6.16 6.95 4.89
CA CYS A 55 -7.25 7.34 4.00
C CYS A 55 -7.45 8.85 4.02
N SER A 56 -7.41 9.47 2.85
CA SER A 56 -7.80 10.86 2.59
C SER A 56 -8.59 10.94 1.28
N GLY A 57 -9.04 12.14 0.89
CA GLY A 57 -9.71 12.37 -0.39
C GLY A 57 -8.83 12.12 -1.63
N GLU A 58 -7.50 12.07 -1.46
CA GLU A 58 -6.53 11.97 -2.55
C GLU A 58 -5.74 10.65 -2.54
N LEU A 59 -5.65 9.97 -1.38
CA LEU A 59 -4.85 8.76 -1.22
C LEU A 59 -5.50 7.79 -0.23
N THR A 60 -5.56 6.52 -0.59
CA THR A 60 -5.83 5.43 0.35
C THR A 60 -4.67 4.44 0.30
N VAL A 61 -4.18 4.03 1.47
CA VAL A 61 -3.18 2.96 1.61
C VAL A 61 -3.84 1.80 2.34
N LEU A 62 -3.84 0.63 1.70
CA LEU A 62 -4.42 -0.60 2.24
C LEU A 62 -3.32 -1.62 2.55
N ASN A 63 -3.41 -2.27 3.71
CA ASN A 63 -2.79 -3.57 3.93
C ASN A 63 -3.84 -4.65 3.64
N VAL A 64 -3.50 -5.53 2.72
CA VAL A 64 -4.42 -6.47 2.10
C VAL A 64 -3.91 -7.88 2.38
N VAL A 65 -4.57 -8.60 3.28
CA VAL A 65 -4.16 -9.95 3.72
C VAL A 65 -5.12 -10.99 3.17
N TRP A 66 -4.62 -11.86 2.29
CA TRP A 66 -5.40 -12.98 1.73
C TRP A 66 -5.32 -14.23 2.61
N ALA A 67 -6.48 -14.82 2.90
CA ALA A 67 -6.54 -16.17 3.47
C ALA A 67 -6.31 -17.23 2.37
N PRO A 68 -5.85 -18.44 2.74
CA PRO A 68 -5.79 -19.57 1.82
C PRO A 68 -7.15 -19.81 1.13
N GLY A 69 -7.14 -19.86 -0.20
CA GLY A 69 -8.35 -20.08 -1.01
C GLY A 69 -9.26 -18.86 -1.16
N MET A 70 -8.89 -17.69 -0.64
CA MET A 70 -9.66 -16.47 -0.84
C MET A 70 -9.53 -15.99 -2.29
N THR A 71 -10.66 -15.68 -2.92
CA THR A 71 -10.73 -15.15 -4.29
C THR A 71 -11.37 -13.77 -4.27
N LEU A 72 -10.78 -12.82 -5.01
CA LEU A 72 -11.37 -11.53 -5.30
C LEU A 72 -11.99 -11.61 -6.70
N LEU A 73 -13.30 -11.36 -6.80
CA LEU A 73 -14.02 -11.42 -8.08
C LEU A 73 -13.52 -10.33 -9.04
N PRO A 74 -13.66 -10.51 -10.36
CA PRO A 74 -13.35 -9.47 -11.34
C PRO A 74 -14.07 -8.16 -11.02
N HIS A 75 -13.33 -7.05 -11.04
CA HIS A 75 -13.83 -5.71 -10.75
C HIS A 75 -12.99 -4.64 -11.47
N ASP A 76 -13.54 -3.43 -11.55
CA ASP A 76 -12.82 -2.22 -11.96
C ASP A 76 -12.51 -1.36 -10.74
N HIS A 77 -11.46 -0.53 -10.83
CA HIS A 77 -11.11 0.41 -9.76
C HIS A 77 -11.78 1.78 -9.98
N ARG A 78 -12.15 2.11 -11.23
CA ARG A 78 -12.68 3.43 -11.65
C ARG A 78 -11.78 4.62 -11.29
N MET A 79 -10.54 4.33 -10.94
CA MET A 79 -9.45 5.22 -10.62
C MET A 79 -8.14 4.47 -10.89
N TRP A 80 -7.01 5.17 -10.83
CA TRP A 80 -5.71 4.52 -10.82
C TRP A 80 -5.47 3.90 -9.44
N ALA A 81 -4.83 2.73 -9.42
CA ALA A 81 -4.50 1.97 -8.22
C ALA A 81 -3.17 1.23 -8.43
#